data_AF-A0A1X0HQ62-F1
#
_entry.id   AF-A0A1X0HQ62-F1
#
_cell.length_a   1.000
_cell.length_b   1.000
_cell.length_c   1.000
_cell.angle_alpha   90.00
_cell.angle_beta   90.00
_cell.angle_gamma   90.00
#
_symmetry.space_group_name_H-M   'P 1'
#
loop_
_entity.id
_entity.type
_entity.pdbx_description
1 polymer ?
#
loop_
_entity_poly.entity_id
_entity_poly.type
_entity_poly.pdbx_seq_one_letter_code
_entity_poly.pdbx_strand_id
1 'polypeptide(L)' 'YSEALTLGGSLAFQRSRDKLDHGGRIEGDTWQLGLFGLYNDGGPEWLAGELNLGHTRYDSKRSVYLQAAGGPVLLDQR' A
#
# COMPACT_ATOMS: atom_id res chain seq x y z
N TYR A 1 -16.54 -36.03 -12.03
CA TYR A 1 -15.55 -35.01 -12.42
C TYR A 1 -15.34 -34.12 -11.22
N SER A 2 -14.18 -34.20 -10.54
CA SER A 2 -13.80 -33.25 -9.49
C SER A 2 -13.06 -32.08 -10.13
N GLU A 3 -13.47 -30.85 -9.84
CA GLU A 3 -12.72 -29.67 -10.26
C GLU A 3 -11.48 -29.54 -9.39
N ALA A 4 -10.35 -30.03 -9.90
CA ALA A 4 -9.07 -30.02 -9.18
C ALA A 4 -8.40 -28.64 -9.16
N LEU A 5 -8.98 -27.63 -9.82
CA LEU A 5 -8.41 -26.30 -9.96
C LEU A 5 -9.41 -25.24 -9.52
N THR A 6 -9.03 -24.45 -8.53
CA THR A 6 -9.75 -23.23 -8.11
C THR A 6 -8.96 -22.02 -8.58
N LEU A 7 -9.62 -21.07 -9.22
CA LEU A 7 -9.06 -19.78 -9.60
C LEU A 7 -9.88 -18.66 -8.97
N GLY A 8 -9.22 -17.60 -8.53
CA GLY A 8 -9.89 -16.44 -7.98
C GLY A 8 -9.08 -15.16 -8.13
N GLY A 9 -9.73 -14.05 -7.82
CA GLY A 9 -9.11 -12.74 -7.85
C GLY A 9 -9.60 -11.87 -6.70
N SER A 10 -8.82 -10.84 -6.38
CA SER A 10 -9.11 -9.88 -5.32
C SER A 10 -8.85 -8.46 -5.80
N LEU A 11 -9.67 -7.52 -5.33
CA LEU A 11 -9.47 -6.08 -5.49
C LEU A 11 -9.58 -5.45 -4.11
N ALA A 12 -8.56 -4.69 -3.71
CA ALA A 12 -8.51 -4.03 -2.41
C ALA A 12 -8.15 -2.55 -2.57
N PHE A 13 -8.72 -1.73 -1.69
CA PHE A 13 -8.40 -0.32 -1.53
C PHE A 13 -8.03 -0.05 -0.07
N GLN A 14 -6.94 0.68 0.15
CA GLN A 14 -6.48 1.06 1.48
C GLN A 14 -6.11 2.54 1.49
N ARG A 15 -6.54 3.24 2.54
CA ARG A 15 -6.16 4.62 2.83
C ARG A 15 -5.30 4.69 4.08
N SER A 16 -4.12 5.30 4.00
CA SER A 16 -3.22 5.56 5.13
C SER A 16 -3.11 7.05 5.42
N ARG A 17 -2.89 7.39 6.70
CA ARG A 17 -2.62 8.75 7.14
C ARG A 17 -1.64 8.71 8.31
N ASP A 18 -0.44 9.18 8.04
CA ASP A 18 0.64 9.24 9.02
C ASP A 18 0.98 10.69 9.33
N LYS A 19 1.13 10.99 10.62
CA LYS A 19 1.61 12.29 11.11
C LYS A 19 3.12 12.18 11.32
N LEU A 20 3.85 13.13 10.77
CA LEU A 20 5.28 13.28 10.97
C LEU A 20 5.55 14.33 12.05
N ASP A 21 6.78 14.32 12.58
CA ASP A 21 7.23 15.37 13.48
C ASP A 21 7.11 16.76 12.84
N HIS A 22 6.99 17.78 13.69
CA HIS A 22 6.93 19.18 13.27
C HIS A 22 5.72 19.54 12.39
N GLY A 23 4.64 18.75 12.43
CA GLY A 23 3.38 19.04 11.74
C GLY A 23 3.32 18.52 10.30
N GLY A 24 4.32 17.76 9.84
CA GLY A 24 4.26 17.08 8.55
C GLY A 24 3.15 16.01 8.53
N ARG A 25 2.63 15.72 7.34
CA ARG A 25 1.63 14.65 7.14
C ARG A 25 1.90 13.92 5.83
N ILE A 26 1.77 12.60 5.86
CA ILE A 26 1.73 11.76 4.66
C ILE A 26 0.36 11.09 4.60
N GLU A 27 -0.32 11.21 3.47
CA GLU A 27 -1.52 10.45 3.16
C GLU A 27 -1.22 9.54 1.98
N GLY A 28 -1.70 8.31 2.04
CA GLY A 28 -1.51 7.31 0.98
C GLY A 28 -2.84 6.69 0.59
N ASP A 29 -3.11 6.61 -0.71
CA ASP A 29 -4.22 5.85 -1.28
C ASP A 29 -3.64 4.71 -2.12
N THR A 30 -3.93 3.48 -1.74
CA THR A 30 -3.40 2.26 -2.37
C THR A 30 -4.53 1.45 -2.99
N TRP A 31 -4.37 1.08 -4.26
CA TRP A 31 -5.16 0.06 -4.94
C TRP A 31 -4.32 -1.19 -5.16
N GLN A 32 -4.89 -2.36 -4.87
CA GLN A 32 -4.25 -3.66 -5.04
C GLN A 32 -5.16 -4.61 -5.82
N LEU A 33 -4.58 -5.32 -6.77
CA LEU A 33 -5.22 -6.37 -7.56
C LEU A 33 -4.43 -7.68 -7.37
N GLY A 34 -5.14 -8.75 -7.02
CA GLY A 34 -4.57 -10.08 -6.85
C GLY A 34 -5.26 -11.11 -7.75
N LEU A 35 -4.49 -12.09 -8.22
CA LEU A 35 -4.98 -13.32 -8.83
C LEU A 35 -4.38 -14.50 -8.08
N PHE A 36 -5.17 -15.52 -7.81
CA PHE A 36 -4.70 -16.73 -7.15
C PHE A 36 -5.25 -17.98 -7.81
N GLY A 37 -4.48 -19.06 -7.70
CA GLY A 37 -4.85 -20.39 -8.14
C GLY A 37 -4.48 -21.42 -7.08
N LEU A 38 -5.35 -22.42 -6.92
CA LEU A 38 -5.13 -23.58 -6.06
C LEU A 38 -5.42 -24.83 -6.88
N TYR A 39 -4.43 -25.71 -6.97
CA TYR A 39 -4.56 -27.05 -7.48
C TYR A 39 -4.62 -28.06 -6.33
N ASN A 40 -5.67 -28.88 -6.30
CA ASN A 40 -5.87 -29.96 -5.36
C ASN A 40 -6.76 -31.04 -6.03
N ASP A 41 -6.25 -32.25 -6.17
CA ASP A 41 -6.93 -33.36 -6.86
C ASP A 41 -7.71 -34.30 -5.94
N GLY A 42 -7.88 -33.93 -4.66
CA GLY A 42 -8.53 -34.73 -3.62
C GLY A 42 -7.54 -35.59 -2.82
N GLY A 43 -6.25 -35.57 -3.16
CA GLY A 43 -5.18 -36.14 -2.37
C GLY A 43 -4.72 -35.24 -1.20
N PRO A 44 -3.70 -35.67 -0.43
CA PRO A 44 -3.12 -34.87 0.63
C PRO A 44 -2.22 -33.73 0.10
N GLU A 45 -1.81 -33.80 -1.16
CA GLU A 45 -0.93 -32.84 -1.80
C GLU A 45 -1.72 -31.72 -2.48
N TRP A 46 -1.15 -30.52 -2.47
CA TRP A 46 -1.76 -29.34 -3.07
C TRP A 46 -0.68 -28.34 -3.48
N LEU A 47 -1.02 -27.48 -4.44
CA LEU A 47 -0.14 -26.41 -4.92
C LEU A 47 -0.95 -25.12 -5.05
N ALA A 48 -0.45 -24.05 -4.44
CA ALA A 48 -1.04 -22.72 -4.56
C ALA A 48 -0.05 -21.74 -5.19
N GLY A 49 -0.57 -20.78 -5.94
CA GLY A 49 0.19 -19.67 -6.50
C GLY A 49 -0.63 -18.40 -6.51
N GLU A 50 0.03 -17.27 -6.27
CA GLU A 50 -0.58 -15.95 -6.29
C GLU A 50 0.29 -14.93 -7.04
N LEU A 51 -0.37 -13.97 -7.68
CA LEU A 51 0.24 -12.81 -8.31
C LEU A 51 -0.49 -11.56 -7.84
N ASN A 52 0.26 -10.61 -7.29
CA ASN A 52 -0.28 -9.37 -6.74
C ASN A 52 0.38 -8.16 -7.40
N LEU A 53 -0.44 -7.16 -7.74
CA LEU A 53 -0.02 -5.86 -8.28
C LEU A 53 -0.63 -4.76 -7.42
N GLY A 54 0.16 -3.77 -7.06
CA GLY A 54 -0.29 -2.65 -6.23
C GLY A 54 0.20 -1.32 -6.76
N HIS A 55 -0.65 -0.31 -6.68
CA HIS A 55 -0.30 1.08 -6.95
C HIS A 55 -0.68 1.96 -5.76
N THR A 56 0.28 2.73 -5.26
CA THR A 56 0.05 3.69 -4.17
C THR A 56 0.35 5.09 -4.64
N ARG A 57 -0.60 6.01 -4.40
CA ARG A 57 -0.40 7.44 -4.52
C ARG A 57 -0.16 8.03 -3.13
N TYR A 58 0.89 8.83 -2.99
CA TYR A 58 1.17 9.56 -1.75
C TYR A 58 1.00 11.07 -1.95
N ASP A 59 0.25 11.70 -1.06
CA ASP A 59 0.19 13.15 -0.91
C ASP A 59 0.89 13.53 0.40
N SER A 60 1.94 14.36 0.32
CA SER A 60 2.79 14.72 1.46
C SER A 60 2.82 16.22 1.69
N LYS A 61 2.71 16.65 2.95
CA LYS A 61 2.97 18.02 3.40
C LYS A 61 4.19 18.02 4.33
N ARG A 62 5.18 18.86 4.02
CA ARG A 62 6.44 18.96 4.77
C ARG A 62 6.70 20.40 5.21
N SER A 63 6.91 20.58 6.51
CA SER A 63 7.42 21.79 7.13
C SER A 63 8.96 21.69 7.26
N VAL A 64 9.70 22.70 6.80
CA VAL A 64 11.16 22.77 6.98
C VAL A 64 11.48 23.97 7.85
N TYR A 65 12.21 23.74 8.95
CA TYR A 65 12.76 24.81 9.77
C TYR A 65 14.13 25.18 9.23
N LEU A 66 14.26 26.38 8.66
CA LEU A 66 15.54 26.94 8.26
C LEU A 66 16.01 27.89 9.36
N GLN A 67 17.19 27.63 9.92
CA GLN A 67 17.83 28.53 10.88
C GLN A 67 18.54 29.64 10.09
N ALA A 68 17.93 30.82 10.03
CA ALA A 68 18.57 32.01 9.51
C ALA A 68 19.26 32.76 10.65
N ALA A 69 20.22 33.65 10.34
CA ALA A 69 21.03 34.41 11.31
C ALA A 69 20.25 35.32 12.28
N GLY A 70 18.91 35.25 12.31
CA GLY A 70 18.00 35.94 13.23
C GLY A 70 16.95 35.05 13.91
N GLY A 71 17.06 33.71 13.85
CA GLY A 71 16.14 32.76 14.49
C GLY A 71 15.53 31.73 13.54
N PRO A 72 14.76 30.74 14.06
CA PRO A 72 14.13 29.72 13.23
C PRO A 72 13.01 30.30 12.37
N VAL A 73 13.07 30.09 11.06
CA VAL A 73 12.01 30.41 10.10
C VAL A 73 11.34 29.11 9.67
N LEU A 74 10.02 29.04 9.82
CA LEU A 74 9.20 27.94 9.30
C LEU A 74 8.89 28.18 7.82
N LEU A 75 9.37 27.30 6.95
CA LEU A 75 8.91 27.23 5.56
C LEU A 75 7.78 26.19 5.48
N ASP A 76 6.54 26.67 5.29
CA ASP A 76 5.35 25.85 5.05
C ASP A 76 5.08 25.82 3.54
N GLN A 77 5.35 24.68 2.89
CA GLN A 77 4.88 24.45 1.51
C GLN A 77 3.44 23.95 1.57
N ARG A 78 2.52 24.86 1.27
CA ARG A 78 1.08 24.61 1.31
C ARG A 78 0.56 23.82 0.12
#